data_AF-A0A8T1TRN8-F1
#
_entry.id   AF-A0A8T1TRN8-F1
#
_cell.length_a   1.000
_cell.length_b   1.000
_cell.length_c   1.000
_cell.angle_alpha   90.00
_cell.angle_beta   90.00
_cell.angle_gamma   90.00
#
_symmetry.space_group_name_H-M   'P 1'
#
loop_
_entity.id
_entity.type
_entity.pdbx_description
1 polymer ?
#
loop_
_entity_poly.entity_id
_entity_poly.type
_entity_poly.pdbx_seq_one_letter_code
_entity_poly.pdbx_strand_id
1 'polypeptide(L)'
;MPRNPCQKDVPPQLKVAVVLYLAHRAVSGRLPRGSIVTAASGFGLHRHTVSKVWRLQHNSAALLQGRQQRPPPPRRLDDDEVVERTLCQR
;
A
#
# COMPACT_ATOMS: atom_id res chain seq x y z
N MET A 1 12.82 -5.23 -16.48
CA MET A 1 13.28 -4.26 -15.47
C MET A 1 12.78 -4.68 -14.09
N PRO A 2 13.66 -5.06 -13.14
CA PRO A 2 13.24 -5.41 -11.79
C PRO A 2 12.71 -4.17 -11.06
N ARG A 3 11.52 -4.26 -10.45
CA ARG A 3 10.96 -3.17 -9.63
C ARG A 3 11.68 -3.16 -8.29
N ASN A 4 12.42 -2.09 -7.98
CA ASN A 4 13.11 -1.92 -6.70
C ASN A 4 12.10 -1.98 -5.54
N PRO A 5 12.19 -2.98 -4.64
CA PRO A 5 11.23 -3.16 -3.55
C PRO A 5 11.37 -2.12 -2.44
N CYS A 6 12.46 -1.33 -2.43
CA CYS A 6 12.76 -0.28 -1.45
C CYS A 6 12.19 1.10 -1.81
N GLN A 7 11.26 1.22 -2.77
CA GLN A 7 10.54 2.48 -2.92
C GLN A 7 9.78 2.78 -1.62
N LYS A 8 10.23 3.83 -0.93
CA LYS A 8 9.68 4.31 0.34
C LYS A 8 8.17 4.43 0.19
N ASP A 9 7.47 3.74 1.07
CA ASP A 9 6.01 3.80 1.10
C ASP A 9 5.54 5.24 1.29
N VAL A 10 4.43 5.56 0.62
CA VAL A 10 3.77 6.84 0.85
C VAL A 10 3.29 6.86 2.30
N PRO A 11 3.74 7.84 3.11
CA PRO A 11 3.33 7.89 4.50
C PRO A 11 1.82 8.03 4.59
N PRO A 12 1.18 7.43 5.61
CA PRO A 12 -0.28 7.40 5.72
C PRO A 12 -0.89 8.80 5.79
N GLN A 13 -0.21 9.76 6.42
CA GLN A 13 -0.62 11.17 6.45
C GLN A 13 -0.76 11.76 5.04
N LEU A 14 0.19 11.43 4.16
CA LEU A 14 0.20 11.95 2.79
C LEU A 14 -0.85 11.26 1.92
N LYS A 15 -1.17 9.97 2.17
CA LYS A 15 -2.31 9.30 1.55
C LYS A 15 -3.63 10.00 1.91
N VAL A 16 -3.84 10.32 3.19
CA VAL A 16 -5.04 11.02 3.66
C VAL A 16 -5.14 12.42 3.05
N ALA A 17 -4.05 13.18 3.02
CA ALA A 17 -4.01 14.50 2.40
C ALA A 17 -4.40 14.47 0.91
N VAL A 18 -3.89 13.48 0.17
CA VAL A 18 -4.25 13.26 -1.24
C VAL A 18 -5.74 12.94 -1.40
N VAL A 19 -6.30 12.07 -0.56
CA VAL A 19 -7.74 11.73 -0.62
C VAL A 19 -8.60 12.96 -0.33
N LEU A 20 -8.28 13.72 0.72
CA LEU A 20 -9.03 14.94 1.07
C LEU A 20 -8.97 15.98 -0.04
N TYR A 21 -7.79 16.19 -0.64
CA TYR A 21 -7.61 17.11 -1.76
C TYR A 21 -8.45 16.71 -2.99
N LEU A 22 -8.48 15.41 -3.32
CA LEU A 22 -9.27 14.91 -4.43
C LEU A 22 -10.77 14.92 -4.12
N ALA A 23 -11.17 14.64 -2.87
CA ALA A 23 -12.56 14.68 -2.42
C ALA A 23 -13.14 16.09 -2.51
N HIS A 24 -12.38 17.11 -2.12
CA HIS A 24 -12.78 18.52 -2.26
C HIS A 24 -13.02 18.94 -3.72
N ARG A 25 -12.31 18.31 -4.68
CA ARG A 25 -12.46 18.58 -6.12
C ARG A 25 -13.43 17.65 -6.83
N ALA A 26 -13.89 16.61 -6.15
CA ALA A 26 -14.83 15.66 -6.72
C ALA A 26 -16.23 16.29 -6.74
N VAL A 27 -16.86 16.29 -7.91
CA VAL A 27 -18.25 16.74 -8.06
C VAL A 27 -19.11 15.50 -8.21
N SER A 28 -20.11 15.33 -7.34
CA SER A 28 -21.01 14.16 -7.32
C SER A 28 -20.27 12.82 -7.25
N GLY A 29 -19.15 12.76 -6.51
CA GLY A 29 -18.33 11.55 -6.39
C GLY A 29 -17.47 11.20 -7.60
N ARG A 30 -17.48 12.04 -8.65
CA ARG A 30 -16.63 11.88 -9.83
C ARG A 30 -15.48 12.88 -9.82
N LEU A 31 -14.30 12.38 -10.16
CA LEU A 31 -13.11 13.22 -10.32
C LEU A 31 -13.10 13.86 -11.72
N PRO A 32 -12.96 15.18 -11.83
CA PRO A 32 -12.73 15.85 -13.10
C PRO A 32 -11.46 15.31 -13.77
N ARG A 33 -11.46 15.28 -15.11
CA ARG A 33 -10.31 14.83 -15.90
C ARG A 33 -9.07 15.68 -15.55
N GLY A 34 -7.93 15.03 -15.38
CA GLY A 34 -6.67 15.70 -15.05
C GLY A 34 -6.42 15.93 -13.55
N SER A 35 -7.44 15.82 -12.69
CA SER A 35 -7.28 16.03 -11.23
C SER A 35 -6.21 15.12 -10.60
N ILE A 36 -6.08 13.88 -11.07
CA ILE A 36 -5.04 12.94 -10.63
C ILE A 36 -3.64 13.44 -11.03
N VAL A 37 -3.50 14.01 -12.23
CA VAL A 37 -2.22 14.56 -12.73
C VAL A 37 -1.84 15.81 -11.95
N THR A 38 -2.81 16.68 -11.68
CA THR A 38 -2.60 17.88 -10.85
C THR A 38 -2.20 17.51 -9.43
N ALA A 39 -2.89 16.55 -8.80
CA ALA A 39 -2.53 16.05 -7.48
C ALA A 39 -1.15 15.39 -7.47
N ALA A 40 -0.84 14.55 -8.47
CA ALA A 40 0.47 13.92 -8.62
C ALA A 40 1.59 14.97 -8.66
N SER A 41 1.41 16.05 -9.43
CA SER A 41 2.38 17.14 -9.53
C SER A 41 2.49 17.93 -8.22
N GLY A 42 1.37 18.24 -7.56
CA GLY A 42 1.36 19.01 -6.32
C GLY A 42 1.94 18.27 -5.10
N PHE A 43 1.75 16.94 -5.04
CA PHE A 43 2.26 16.10 -3.94
C PHE A 43 3.61 15.43 -4.27
N GLY A 44 4.18 15.67 -5.45
CA GLY A 44 5.44 15.03 -5.89
C GLY A 44 5.33 13.51 -6.02
N LEU A 45 4.13 12.99 -6.29
CA LEU A 45 3.85 11.56 -6.39
C LEU A 45 3.66 11.10 -7.84
N HIS A 46 3.91 9.81 -8.08
CA HIS A 46 3.55 9.22 -9.37
C HIS A 46 2.02 9.12 -9.53
N ARG A 47 1.51 9.43 -10.73
CA ARG A 47 0.06 9.39 -11.07
C ARG A 47 -0.62 8.08 -10.69
N HIS A 48 0.09 6.96 -10.83
CA HIS A 48 -0.44 5.62 -10.52
C HIS A 48 -0.63 5.42 -9.01
N THR A 49 0.24 6.01 -8.19
CA THR A 49 0.16 5.98 -6.74
C THR A 49 -1.06 6.77 -6.26
N VAL A 50 -1.25 7.98 -6.78
CA VAL A 50 -2.43 8.82 -6.49
C VAL A 50 -3.72 8.11 -6.90
N SER A 51 -3.76 7.51 -8.08
CA SER A 51 -4.92 6.73 -8.53
C SER A 51 -5.21 5.52 -7.63
N LYS A 52 -4.17 4.83 -7.14
CA LYS A 52 -4.32 3.72 -6.19
C LYS A 52 -4.87 4.20 -4.85
N VAL A 53 -4.35 5.31 -4.32
CA VAL A 53 -4.82 5.93 -3.07
C VAL A 53 -6.27 6.37 -3.18
N TRP A 54 -6.67 7.00 -4.30
CA TRP A 54 -8.07 7.40 -4.53
C TRP A 54 -9.04 6.22 -4.51
N ARG A 55 -8.66 5.07 -5.10
CA ARG A 55 -9.50 3.86 -5.04
C ARG A 55 -9.71 3.33 -3.62
N LEU A 56 -8.82 3.66 -2.68
CA LEU A 56 -8.92 3.29 -1.28
C LEU A 56 -9.71 4.30 -0.43
N GLN A 57 -10.33 5.32 -1.03
CA GLN A 57 -11.02 6.40 -0.30
C GLN A 57 -12.09 5.91 0.69
N HIS A 58 -12.78 4.80 0.39
CA HIS A 58 -13.83 4.24 1.26
C HIS A 58 -13.28 3.28 2.32
N ASN A 59 -11.98 2.95 2.25
CA ASN A 59 -11.32 2.04 3.18
C ASN A 59 -10.28 2.80 4.00
N SER A 60 -10.74 3.42 5.09
CA SER A 60 -9.90 4.17 6.03
C SER A 60 -8.76 3.33 6.60
N ALA A 61 -9.00 2.05 6.89
CA ALA A 61 -7.97 1.13 7.35
C ALA A 61 -6.83 0.96 6.32
N ALA A 62 -7.17 0.84 5.04
CA ALA A 62 -6.17 0.71 3.96
C ALA A 62 -5.38 2.01 3.70
N LEU A 63 -5.95 3.18 4.02
CA LEU A 63 -5.24 4.46 3.95
C LEU A 63 -4.22 4.60 5.09
N LEU A 64 -4.58 4.14 6.29
CA LEU A 64 -3.74 4.22 7.48
C LEU A 64 -2.66 3.12 7.51
N GLN A 65 -2.92 1.97 6.88
CA GLN A 65 -1.94 0.89 6.81
C GLN A 65 -0.74 1.27 5.94
N GLY A 66 0.47 1.07 6.49
CA GLY A 66 1.69 0.93 5.71
C GLY A 66 1.62 -0.30 4.80
N ARG A 67 2.52 -0.41 3.82
CA ARG A 67 2.58 -1.63 2.99
C ARG A 67 2.78 -2.83 3.90
N GLN A 68 1.85 -3.78 3.82
CA GLN A 68 2.09 -5.07 4.45
C GLN A 68 3.33 -5.67 3.80
N GLN A 69 4.37 -5.89 4.61
CA GLN A 69 5.49 -6.68 4.16
C GLN A 69 4.92 -8.04 3.78
N ARG A 70 5.22 -8.50 2.56
CA ARG A 70 4.86 -9.86 2.17
C ARG A 70 5.49 -10.77 3.23
N PRO A 71 4.72 -11.70 3.83
CA PRO A 71 5.32 -12.64 4.77
C PRO A 71 6.52 -13.30 4.10
N PRO A 72 7.63 -13.49 4.83
CA PRO A 72 8.78 -14.17 4.27
C PRO A 72 8.33 -15.52 3.70
N PRO A 73 8.91 -15.97 2.57
CA PRO A 73 8.59 -17.28 2.02
C PRO A 73 8.81 -18.36 3.10
N PRO A 74 7.98 -19.41 3.14
CA PRO A 74 8.11 -20.46 4.14
C PRO A 74 9.52 -21.06 4.07
N ARG A 75 10.20 -21.09 5.21
CA ARG A 75 11.51 -21.73 5.36
C ARG A 75 11.29 -23.24 5.19
N ARG A 76 12.13 -23.92 4.40
CA ARG A 76 12.18 -25.39 4.41
C ARG A 76 12.67 -25.81 5.80
N LEU A 77 11.91 -26.67 6.48
CA LEU A 77 12.39 -27.33 7.69
C LEU A 77 13.45 -28.35 7.26
N ASP A 78 14.61 -28.33 7.90
CA ASP A 78 15.60 -29.40 7.82
C ASP A 78 15.07 -30.63 8.58
N ASP A 79 15.47 -31.82 8.16
CA ASP A 79 15.01 -33.10 8.72
C ASP A 79 15.25 -33.17 10.24
N ASP A 80 16.31 -32.53 10.75
CA ASP A 80 16.63 -32.44 12.17
C ASP A 80 15.58 -31.65 12.99
N GLU A 81 14.96 -30.60 12.42
CA GLU A 81 13.92 -29.80 13.11
C GLU A 81 12.58 -30.55 13.16
N VAL A 82 12.33 -31.48 12.22
CA VAL A 82 11.14 -32.33 12.20
C VAL A 82 11.23 -33.41 13.29
N VAL A 83 12.44 -33.97 13.51
CA VAL A 83 12.69 -34.97 14.57
C VAL A 83 12.52 -34.34 15.96
N GLU A 84 13.06 -33.15 16.19
CA GLU A 84 12.88 -32.41 17.45
C GLU A 84 11.39 -32.15 17.76
N ARG A 85 10.60 -31.73 16.75
CA ARG A 85 9.16 -31.46 16.93
C ARG A 85 8.31 -32.71 17.18
N THR A 86 8.75 -33.87 16.70
CA THR A 86 8.04 -35.14 16.90
C THR A 86 8.38 -35.79 18.25
N LEU A 87 9.57 -35.51 18.81
CA LEU A 87 9.97 -35.99 20.14
C LEU A 87 9.24 -35.28 21.30
N CYS A 88 8.86 -34.01 21.17
CA CYS A 88 8.13 -33.26 22.21
C CYS A 88 6.61 -33.52 22.27
N GLN A 89 6.04 -34.37 21.40
CA GLN A 89 4.60 -34.71 21.41
C GLN A 89 4.26 -36.05 22.08
N ARG A 90 5.23 -36.68 22.78
CA ARG A 90 5.04 -37.92 23.52
C ARG A 90 5.14 -37.74 25.02
#